data_AF-A0A2M8FKR6-F1
#
_entry.id   AF-A0A2M8FKR6-F1
#
_cell.length_a   1.000
_cell.length_b   1.000
_cell.length_c   1.000
_cell.angle_alpha   90.00
_cell.angle_beta   90.00
_cell.angle_gamma   90.00
#
_symmetry.space_group_name_H-M   'P 1'
#
loop_
_entity.id
_entity.type
_entity.pdbx_description
1 polymer ?
#
loop_
_entity_poly.entity_id
_entity_poly.type
_entity_poly.pdbx_seq_one_letter_code
_entity_poly.pdbx_strand_id
1 'polypeptide(L)'
;MKTFFSFALPIFFFSVIGLSSYAATKPFPYPIEQHKMANGLNVVTVKFDSPGIASFFLVVRVGSRNEVEEGVTGFAHFFEHMMFRGTEKYDKDKYNEELKAIG
;
A
#
# COMPACT_ATOMS: atom_id res chain seq x y z
N MET A 1 -81.62 9.56 -18.46
CA MET A 1 -81.72 9.11 -17.05
C MET A 1 -80.53 8.20 -16.78
N LYS A 2 -79.57 8.67 -15.97
CA LYS A 2 -78.53 7.95 -15.19
C LYS A 2 -77.77 6.79 -15.86
N THR A 3 -76.44 6.88 -15.99
CA THR A 3 -75.48 6.10 -15.18
C THR A 3 -73.99 6.27 -15.61
N PHE A 4 -73.19 6.69 -14.63
CA PHE A 4 -71.77 6.40 -14.35
C PHE A 4 -70.70 6.53 -15.45
N PHE A 5 -70.04 7.69 -15.49
CA PHE A 5 -68.66 7.81 -15.97
C PHE A 5 -67.69 7.44 -14.82
N SER A 6 -66.93 6.37 -15.01
CA SER A 6 -65.93 5.88 -14.07
C SER A 6 -64.67 6.75 -14.13
N PHE A 7 -64.33 7.39 -13.01
CA PHE A 7 -63.06 8.07 -12.80
C PHE A 7 -61.96 7.02 -12.59
N ALA A 8 -61.03 6.88 -13.53
CA ALA A 8 -59.78 6.17 -13.33
C ALA A 8 -58.62 7.15 -13.58
N LEU A 9 -58.12 7.75 -12.50
CA LEU A 9 -56.87 8.51 -12.51
C LEU A 9 -55.71 7.52 -12.65
N PRO A 10 -54.79 7.64 -13.61
CA PRO A 10 -53.62 6.79 -13.64
C PRO A 10 -52.68 7.23 -12.51
N ILE A 11 -52.63 6.44 -11.43
CA ILE A 11 -51.63 6.57 -10.37
C ILE A 11 -50.30 6.16 -10.99
N PHE A 12 -49.51 7.14 -11.44
CA PHE A 12 -48.11 6.92 -11.80
C PHE A 12 -47.33 6.56 -10.52
N PHE A 13 -47.12 5.27 -10.29
CA PHE A 13 -46.20 4.77 -9.28
C PHE A 13 -44.77 5.05 -9.76
N PHE A 14 -44.24 6.22 -9.43
CA PHE A 14 -42.83 6.53 -9.63
C PHE A 14 -42.04 5.70 -8.60
N SER A 15 -41.56 4.54 -9.01
CA SER A 15 -40.65 3.73 -8.20
C SER A 15 -39.36 4.53 -8.01
N VAL A 16 -39.18 5.08 -6.81
CA VAL A 16 -37.91 5.67 -6.38
C VAL A 16 -36.95 4.51 -6.21
N ILE A 17 -36.22 4.17 -7.27
CA ILE A 17 -35.05 3.31 -7.17
C ILE A 17 -34.04 4.10 -6.34
N GLY A 18 -33.97 3.80 -5.05
CA GLY A 18 -32.94 4.36 -4.18
C GLY A 18 -31.58 3.99 -4.74
N LEU A 19 -30.84 4.98 -5.27
CA LEU A 19 -29.41 4.83 -5.49
C LEU A 19 -28.75 4.66 -4.12
N SER A 20 -28.61 3.41 -3.70
CA SER A 20 -27.77 3.08 -2.56
C SER A 20 -26.34 3.42 -2.95
N SER A 21 -25.81 4.52 -2.40
CA SER A 21 -24.41 4.88 -2.57
C SER A 21 -23.58 3.79 -1.91
N TYR A 22 -22.97 2.93 -2.71
CA TYR A 22 -21.95 2.00 -2.23
C TYR A 22 -20.76 2.86 -1.80
N ALA A 23 -20.61 3.08 -0.48
CA ALA A 23 -19.42 3.74 0.04
C ALA A 23 -18.22 2.87 -0.30
N ALA A 24 -17.28 3.42 -1.08
CA ALA A 24 -16.06 2.72 -1.43
C ALA A 24 -15.26 2.48 -0.15
N THR A 25 -15.23 1.22 0.30
CA THR A 25 -14.37 0.80 1.40
C THR A 25 -12.93 1.10 1.02
N LYS A 26 -12.22 1.86 1.87
CA LYS A 26 -10.79 2.10 1.65
C LYS A 26 -10.06 0.74 1.65
N PRO A 27 -9.17 0.48 0.68
CA PRO A 27 -8.46 -0.80 0.60
C PRO A 27 -7.55 -1.05 1.82
N PHE A 28 -7.14 0.02 2.50
CA PHE A 28 -6.42 -0.03 3.77
C PHE A 28 -7.21 0.70 4.86
N PRO A 29 -7.49 0.06 6.00
CA PRO A 29 -8.27 0.64 7.08
C PRO A 29 -7.48 1.60 7.97
N TYR A 30 -6.16 1.69 7.79
CA TYR A 30 -5.28 2.52 8.62
C TYR A 30 -4.96 3.87 7.96
N PRO A 31 -4.86 4.96 8.75
CA PRO A 31 -4.36 6.23 8.24
C PRO A 31 -2.90 6.08 7.82
N ILE A 32 -2.57 6.64 6.66
CA ILE A 32 -1.22 6.63 6.09
C ILE A 32 -0.69 8.07 6.12
N GLU A 33 0.45 8.27 6.78
CA GLU A 33 1.18 9.52 6.77
C GLU A 33 2.35 9.40 5.78
N GLN A 34 2.54 10.41 4.93
CA GLN A 34 3.59 10.40 3.93
C GLN A 34 4.35 11.72 3.93
N HIS A 35 5.67 11.64 3.93
CA HIS A 35 6.55 12.79 3.91
C HIS A 35 7.66 12.59 2.88
N LYS A 36 7.80 13.57 1.97
CA LYS A 36 8.89 13.59 1.00
C LYS A 36 10.03 14.44 1.53
N MET A 37 11.19 13.82 1.74
CA MET A 37 12.40 14.49 2.19
C MET A 37 13.04 15.33 1.08
N ALA A 38 13.93 16.25 1.44
CA ALA A 38 14.63 17.13 0.50
C ALA A 38 15.44 16.38 -0.55
N ASN A 39 15.99 15.20 -0.21
CA ASN A 39 16.73 14.33 -1.12
C ASN A 39 15.81 13.45 -2.02
N GLY A 40 14.50 13.60 -1.90
CA GLY A 40 13.51 12.85 -2.68
C GLY A 40 13.05 11.52 -2.08
N LEU A 41 13.59 11.09 -0.93
CA LEU A 41 13.11 9.90 -0.23
C LEU A 41 11.67 10.12 0.26
N ASN A 42 10.78 9.18 -0.06
CA ASN A 42 9.42 9.17 0.46
C ASN A 42 9.36 8.27 1.69
N VAL A 43 9.07 8.87 2.84
CA VAL A 43 8.86 8.18 4.11
C VAL A 43 7.36 7.98 4.27
N VAL A 44 6.95 6.73 4.46
CA VAL A 44 5.55 6.35 4.66
C VAL A 44 5.43 5.70 6.04
N THR A 45 4.57 6.25 6.89
CA THR A 45 4.32 5.76 8.23
C THR A 45 2.85 5.38 8.40
N VAL A 46 2.63 4.25 9.05
CA VAL A 46 1.30 3.78 9.45
C VAL A 46 1.36 3.53 10.94
N LYS A 47 0.63 4.35 11.71
CA LYS A 47 0.52 4.13 13.15
C LYS A 47 -0.34 2.89 13.40
N PHE A 48 0.21 1.95 14.14
CA PHE A 48 -0.45 0.71 14.51
C PHE A 48 -0.25 0.45 15.99
N ASP A 49 -1.30 0.00 16.69
CA ASP A 49 -1.25 -0.29 18.11
C ASP A 49 -0.62 -1.67 18.34
N SER A 50 0.72 -1.72 18.25
CA SER A 50 1.51 -2.92 18.50
C SER A 50 2.59 -2.60 19.51
N PRO A 51 2.31 -2.80 20.81
CA PRO A 51 3.27 -2.50 21.88
C PRO A 51 4.58 -3.27 21.69
N GLY A 52 5.69 -2.53 21.60
CA GLY A 52 7.04 -3.10 21.54
C GLY A 52 7.47 -3.66 20.16
N ILE A 53 6.66 -3.52 19.12
CA ILE A 53 6.97 -4.04 17.78
C ILE A 53 6.81 -2.94 16.74
N ALA A 54 7.76 -2.87 15.82
CA ALA A 54 7.67 -2.06 14.61
C ALA A 54 8.10 -2.88 13.40
N SER A 55 7.51 -2.61 12.24
CA SER A 55 7.97 -3.14 10.96
C SER A 55 8.59 -2.01 10.16
N PHE A 56 9.79 -2.25 9.62
CA PHE A 56 10.52 -1.29 8.81
C PHE A 56 10.84 -1.91 7.45
N PHE A 57 10.62 -1.13 6.39
CA PHE A 57 10.95 -1.52 5.03
C PHE A 57 11.66 -0.36 4.34
N LEU A 58 12.79 -0.65 3.69
CA LEU A 58 13.44 0.25 2.74
C LEU A 58 13.20 -0.27 1.33
N VAL A 59 12.33 0.38 0.57
CA VAL A 59 11.98 -0.04 -0.79
C VAL A 59 12.80 0.76 -1.79
N VAL A 60 13.62 0.06 -2.57
CA VAL A 60 14.39 0.64 -3.68
C VAL A 60 13.74 0.24 -4.99
N ARG A 61 13.50 1.22 -5.88
CA ARG A 61 12.83 0.99 -7.16
C ARG A 61 13.79 0.50 -8.24
N VAL A 62 14.38 -0.67 -8.02
CA VAL A 62 15.32 -1.34 -8.93
C VAL A 62 15.09 -2.85 -8.89
N GLY A 63 15.41 -3.57 -9.97
CA GLY A 63 15.35 -5.02 -10.03
C GLY A 63 15.89 -5.55 -11.35
N SER A 64 15.71 -6.85 -11.62
CA SER A 64 16.19 -7.49 -12.86
C SER A 64 15.70 -6.82 -14.15
N ARG A 65 14.50 -6.22 -14.14
CA ARG A 65 13.96 -5.45 -15.27
C ARG A 65 14.82 -4.24 -15.65
N ASN A 66 15.65 -3.75 -14.73
CA ASN A 66 16.50 -2.59 -14.93
C ASN A 66 17.90 -2.96 -15.44
N GLU A 67 18.19 -4.25 -15.60
CA GLU A 67 19.46 -4.77 -16.11
C GLU A 67 19.43 -4.77 -17.65
N VAL A 68 19.74 -3.63 -18.25
CA VAL A 68 19.59 -3.40 -19.70
C VAL A 68 20.83 -3.75 -20.53
N GLU A 69 21.97 -3.93 -19.87
CA GLU A 69 23.24 -4.23 -20.53
C GLU A 69 23.32 -5.71 -20.93
N GLU A 70 23.78 -5.97 -22.15
CA GLU A 70 23.88 -7.33 -22.67
C GLU A 70 24.87 -8.17 -21.85
N GLY A 71 24.42 -9.35 -21.40
CA GLY A 71 25.22 -10.25 -20.57
C GLY A 71 25.33 -9.84 -19.09
N VAL A 72 24.74 -8.73 -18.68
CA VAL A 72 24.77 -8.23 -17.30
C VAL A 72 23.45 -8.56 -16.62
N THR A 73 23.31 -9.79 -16.11
CA THR A 73 22.06 -10.27 -15.48
C THR A 73 22.28 -10.80 -14.07
N GLY A 74 21.32 -10.60 -13.16
CA GLY A 74 21.34 -11.10 -11.79
C GLY A 74 22.06 -10.18 -10.78
N PHE A 75 22.50 -9.00 -11.22
CA PHE A 75 23.21 -8.03 -10.38
C PHE A 75 22.33 -7.43 -9.29
N ALA A 76 21.06 -7.11 -9.58
CA ALA A 76 20.15 -6.59 -8.57
C ALA A 76 20.02 -7.56 -7.38
N HIS A 77 19.87 -8.85 -7.68
CA HIS A 77 19.80 -9.91 -6.68
C HIS A 77 21.17 -10.15 -5.99
N PHE A 78 22.25 -10.10 -6.74
CA PHE A 78 23.60 -10.19 -6.17
C PHE A 78 23.87 -9.06 -5.17
N PHE A 79 23.55 -7.81 -5.52
CA PHE A 79 23.70 -6.67 -4.63
C PHE A 79 22.80 -6.78 -3.40
N GLU A 80 21.57 -7.27 -3.55
CA GLU A 80 20.69 -7.57 -2.42
C GLU A 80 21.37 -8.49 -1.40
N HIS A 81 21.98 -9.58 -1.85
CA HIS A 81 22.73 -10.47 -0.96
C HIS A 81 23.94 -9.80 -0.32
N MET A 82 24.60 -8.87 -1.02
CA MET A 82 25.77 -8.16 -0.52
C MET A 82 25.42 -7.12 0.55
N MET A 83 24.21 -6.56 0.54
CA MET A 83 23.77 -5.59 1.57
C MET A 83 23.85 -6.14 3.00
N PHE A 84 23.82 -7.47 3.17
CA PHE A 84 23.87 -8.15 4.47
C PHE A 84 25.27 -8.70 4.81
N ARG A 85 26.31 -8.31 4.06
CA ARG A 85 27.69 -8.81 4.25
C ARG A 85 28.59 -7.85 5.02
N GLY A 86 28.00 -6.89 5.72
CA GLY A 86 28.70 -5.85 6.45
C GLY A 86 28.73 -4.52 5.68
N THR A 87 29.26 -3.51 6.35
CA THR A 87 29.40 -2.13 5.90
C THR A 87 30.79 -1.63 6.30
N GLU A 88 31.18 -0.44 5.85
CA GLU A 88 32.44 0.17 6.29
C GLU A 88 32.48 0.41 7.81
N LYS A 89 31.34 0.71 8.43
CA LYS A 89 31.24 0.99 9.87
C LYS A 89 31.11 -0.27 10.72
N TYR A 90 30.45 -1.30 10.19
CA TYR A 90 30.20 -2.56 10.87
C TYR A 90 30.64 -3.69 9.96
N ASP A 91 31.71 -4.39 10.32
CA ASP A 91 32.09 -5.60 9.62
C ASP A 91 30.96 -6.67 9.68
N LYS A 92 31.14 -7.75 8.93
CA LYS A 92 30.13 -8.80 8.82
C LYS A 92 29.73 -9.38 10.18
N ASP A 93 30.69 -9.63 11.07
CA ASP A 93 30.41 -10.30 12.34
C ASP A 93 29.68 -9.36 13.29
N LYS A 94 30.13 -8.10 13.34
CA LYS A 94 29.46 -7.06 14.12
C LYS A 94 28.06 -6.76 13.61
N TYR A 95 27.87 -6.67 12.29
CA TYR A 95 26.56 -6.49 11.67
C TYR A 95 25.58 -7.61 12.07
N ASN A 96 26.03 -8.86 12.04
CA ASN A 96 25.22 -10.01 12.44
C ASN A 96 24.92 -10.04 13.94
N GLU A 97 25.84 -9.57 14.79
CA GLU A 97 25.61 -9.43 16.23
C GLU A 97 24.51 -8.39 16.50
N GLU A 98 24.58 -7.21 15.90
CA GLU A 98 23.58 -6.15 16.06
C GLU A 98 22.20 -6.60 15.58
N LEU A 99 22.12 -7.30 14.43
CA LEU A 99 20.88 -7.87 13.94
C LEU A 99 20.24 -8.89 14.90
N LYS A 100 21.05 -9.70 15.60
CA LYS A 100 20.54 -10.66 16.58
C LYS A 100 20.16 -9.99 17.90
N ALA A 101 20.80 -8.88 18.24
CA ALA A 101 20.53 -8.15 19.48
C ALA A 101 19.14 -7.50 19.47
N ILE A 102 18.61 -7.17 18.29
CA ILE A 102 17.28 -6.56 18.13
C ILE A 102 16.11 -7.57 18.10
N GLY A 103 16.40 -8.87 18.17
CA GLY A 103 15.41 -9.96 18.14
C GLY A 103 15.48 -10.80 16.87
#